data_AF-A0A3P7L8Z6-F1
#
_entry.id   AF-A0A3P7L8Z6-F1
#
_cell.length_a   1.000
_cell.length_b   1.000
_cell.length_c   1.000
_cell.angle_alpha   90.00
_cell.angle_beta   90.00
_cell.angle_gamma   90.00
#
_symmetry.space_group_name_H-M   'P 1'
#
loop_
_entity.id
_entity.type
_entity.pdbx_description
1 polymer ?
#
loop_
_entity_poly.entity_id
_entity_poly.type
_entity_poly.pdbx_seq_one_letter_code
_entity_poly.pdbx_strand_id
1 'polypeptide(L)'
;MVAPQGWNFVPKDGYDVQVTGAKQNEEYVFFLTGFDVSGQVATAGLKTGPPNLYVSALAGAESPHSNVVITQSKTTADGSFTLSSLSPGEYLVAVSDSKVINGQEDVRSSAKITVSTSSFRMPQPLVLQGHVLRSSVTFAGKGIAKIRVLLYVSKGNTLTTSDIEKFGCSKVPEKSSYPISSELLSKVVQKPVCLTVTDSEGVFSFSRLAGGEYFLVAHHEASLTPELKSQRLVIEPPFLRAQMEHRDLLLEPGFSVTAFQLSGGRVHLSNVPVVGAKILLDGKISAESDKTGSYELMISKPGTYKMEVEFPKYQFPERTVELSPMTDRLPEFSPSAVQLCGQFLFSASSKTDQQFADGSRVIGTAVASLSADHNSAKFCTYLPPGKHSLRLTKLSEFVRFSPSNLVVDLSAGPPKDLLFTQFQAKVEGEIFCA
;
A
#
# COMPACT_ATOMS: atom_id res chain seq x y z
N MET A 1 25.91 14.15 -64.92
CA MET A 1 25.08 12.96 -64.63
C MET A 1 24.75 12.99 -63.15
N VAL A 2 23.50 12.70 -62.78
CA VAL A 2 23.11 12.55 -61.38
C VAL A 2 22.93 11.04 -61.17
N ALA A 3 23.69 10.46 -60.24
CA ALA A 3 23.51 9.08 -59.85
C ALA A 3 22.05 8.89 -59.37
N PRO A 4 21.38 7.76 -59.69
CA PRO A 4 20.08 7.47 -59.10
C PRO A 4 20.19 7.52 -57.57
N GLN A 5 19.15 8.02 -56.92
CA GLN A 5 19.16 8.17 -55.46
C GLN A 5 19.49 6.84 -54.78
N GLY A 6 20.49 6.87 -53.89
CA GLY A 6 20.95 5.72 -53.11
C GLY A 6 21.89 4.77 -53.86
N TRP A 7 22.32 5.10 -55.08
CA TRP A 7 23.41 4.39 -55.76
C TRP A 7 24.75 5.02 -55.36
N ASN A 8 25.66 4.20 -54.88
CA ASN A 8 26.95 4.65 -54.39
C ASN A 8 28.05 4.35 -55.41
N PHE A 9 28.87 5.34 -55.72
CA PHE A 9 29.94 5.23 -56.68
C PHE A 9 31.24 5.75 -56.10
N VAL A 10 32.35 5.08 -56.43
CA VAL A 10 33.69 5.58 -56.15
C VAL A 10 34.46 5.77 -57.46
N PRO A 11 35.28 6.83 -57.60
CA PRO A 11 36.16 6.98 -58.75
C PRO A 11 37.14 5.80 -58.81
N LYS A 12 37.42 5.31 -60.02
CA LYS A 12 38.35 4.18 -60.25
C LYS A 12 39.72 4.39 -59.61
N ASP A 13 40.20 5.63 -59.60
CA ASP A 13 41.53 5.98 -59.09
C ASP A 13 41.50 6.70 -57.71
N GLY A 14 40.33 6.80 -57.07
CA GLY A 14 40.19 7.33 -55.70
C GLY A 14 40.38 8.84 -55.51
N TYR A 15 40.46 9.63 -56.58
CA TYR A 15 40.65 11.08 -56.52
C TYR A 15 39.33 11.87 -56.33
N ASP A 16 39.39 12.99 -55.59
CA ASP A 16 38.34 14.00 -55.54
C ASP A 16 38.34 14.81 -56.85
N VAL A 17 37.29 14.64 -57.66
CA VAL A 17 37.13 15.37 -58.94
C VAL A 17 36.62 16.78 -58.66
N GLN A 18 37.51 17.78 -58.66
CA GLN A 18 37.10 19.19 -58.67
C GLN A 18 36.87 19.66 -60.11
N VAL A 19 35.61 19.91 -60.46
CA VAL A 19 35.24 20.49 -61.75
C VAL A 19 35.55 21.98 -61.75
N THR A 20 36.80 22.33 -62.00
CA THR A 20 37.19 23.72 -62.31
C THR A 20 36.92 23.96 -63.78
N GLY A 21 36.25 25.07 -64.09
CA GLY A 21 35.70 25.36 -65.42
C GLY A 21 36.77 25.47 -66.51
N ALA A 22 37.15 24.34 -67.11
CA ALA A 22 37.84 24.26 -68.38
C ALA A 22 37.43 22.96 -69.09
N LYS A 23 37.02 23.09 -70.36
CA LYS A 23 36.55 21.98 -71.19
C LYS A 23 37.72 21.09 -71.61
N GLN A 24 38.05 20.08 -70.81
CA GLN A 24 38.77 18.90 -71.26
C GLN A 24 37.80 17.71 -71.27
N ASN A 25 37.76 16.97 -72.39
CA ASN A 25 37.02 15.71 -72.51
C ASN A 25 37.79 14.62 -71.76
N GLU A 26 37.80 14.68 -70.43
CA GLU A 26 38.34 13.61 -69.59
C GLU A 26 37.25 12.54 -69.36
N GLU A 27 37.59 11.28 -69.62
CA GLU A 27 36.72 10.15 -69.36
C GLU A 27 36.93 9.68 -67.91
N TYR A 28 35.93 9.92 -67.06
CA TYR A 28 35.95 9.47 -65.67
C TYR A 28 35.22 8.14 -65.53
N VAL A 29 35.91 7.12 -65.03
CA VAL A 29 35.34 5.80 -64.75
C VAL A 29 34.98 5.71 -63.27
N PHE A 30 33.74 5.34 -62.99
CA PHE A 30 33.22 5.14 -61.64
C PHE A 30 32.85 3.69 -61.44
N PHE A 31 33.16 3.13 -60.26
CA PHE A 31 32.68 1.82 -59.85
C PHE A 31 31.47 1.97 -58.94
N LEU A 32 30.39 1.27 -59.29
CA LEU A 32 29.24 1.09 -58.40
C LEU A 32 29.68 0.26 -57.19
N THR A 33 29.69 0.86 -56.01
CA THR A 33 30.04 0.17 -54.75
C THR A 33 28.84 -0.52 -54.11
N GLY A 34 27.62 -0.13 -54.49
CA GLY A 34 26.40 -0.79 -54.08
C GLY A 34 25.24 0.18 -53.90
N PHE A 35 24.21 -0.30 -53.23
CA PHE A 35 22.94 0.36 -53.06
C PHE A 35 22.67 0.66 -51.59
N ASP A 36 21.98 1.77 -51.33
CA ASP A 36 21.49 2.11 -50.01
C ASP A 36 20.33 1.20 -49.59
N VAL A 37 20.38 0.75 -48.35
CA VAL A 37 19.24 0.14 -47.66
C VAL A 37 18.78 1.10 -46.57
N SER A 38 17.55 1.57 -46.68
CA SER A 38 16.93 2.42 -45.65
C SER A 38 15.87 1.68 -44.88
N GLY A 39 15.67 2.07 -43.63
CA GLY A 39 14.70 1.42 -42.76
C GLY A 39 14.38 2.24 -41.53
N GLN A 40 13.59 1.62 -40.66
CA GLN A 40 13.12 2.21 -39.41
C GLN A 40 13.36 1.21 -38.29
N VAL A 41 13.98 1.67 -37.20
CA VAL A 41 13.92 0.97 -35.92
C VAL A 41 12.75 1.55 -35.14
N ALA A 42 11.94 0.69 -34.52
CA ALA A 42 10.80 1.12 -33.71
C ALA A 42 10.84 0.44 -32.34
N THR A 43 10.46 1.16 -31.28
CA THR A 43 10.16 0.51 -30.00
C THR A 43 8.79 -0.15 -30.10
N ALA A 44 8.63 -1.38 -29.59
CA ALA A 44 7.33 -2.03 -29.52
C ALA A 44 6.26 -1.08 -28.94
N GLY A 45 5.09 -0.97 -29.57
CA GLY A 45 4.02 -0.04 -29.16
C GLY A 45 4.14 1.40 -29.68
N LEU A 46 5.28 1.80 -30.27
CA LEU A 46 5.51 3.13 -30.85
C LEU A 46 5.78 3.03 -32.35
N LYS A 47 5.59 4.15 -33.06
CA LYS A 47 5.88 4.27 -34.50
C LYS A 47 7.34 4.64 -34.79
N THR A 48 8.06 5.13 -33.80
CA THR A 48 9.44 5.60 -33.86
C THR A 48 10.34 4.73 -32.97
N GLY A 49 11.66 4.92 -33.09
CA GLY A 49 12.65 4.25 -32.26
C GLY A 49 13.67 5.25 -31.67
N PRO A 50 14.53 4.78 -30.75
CA PRO A 50 15.56 5.62 -30.15
C PRO A 50 16.64 6.02 -31.16
N PRO A 51 17.28 7.19 -30.96
CA PRO A 51 18.49 7.57 -31.68
C PRO A 51 19.72 6.79 -31.21
N ASN A 52 20.77 6.86 -32.02
CA ASN A 52 22.13 6.40 -31.71
C ASN A 52 22.31 4.88 -31.52
N LEU A 53 21.35 4.05 -31.92
CA LEU A 53 21.54 2.62 -32.01
C LEU A 53 22.36 2.26 -33.24
N TYR A 54 23.25 1.28 -33.11
CA TYR A 54 24.01 0.76 -34.24
C TYR A 54 23.14 -0.19 -35.05
N VAL A 55 22.98 0.11 -36.33
CA VAL A 55 22.35 -0.80 -37.30
C VAL A 55 23.45 -1.31 -38.21
N SER A 56 23.62 -2.64 -38.27
CA SER A 56 24.71 -3.29 -38.99
C SER A 56 24.16 -4.26 -40.02
N ALA A 57 24.70 -4.25 -41.24
CA ALA A 57 24.50 -5.35 -42.19
C ALA A 57 25.61 -6.38 -42.02
N LEU A 58 25.23 -7.61 -41.68
CA LEU A 58 26.13 -8.74 -41.51
C LEU A 58 26.06 -9.66 -42.73
N ALA A 59 27.23 -10.14 -43.18
CA ALA A 59 27.30 -11.12 -44.27
C ALA A 59 26.82 -12.49 -43.80
N GLY A 60 25.94 -13.14 -44.57
CA GLY A 60 25.39 -14.46 -44.25
C GLY A 60 24.04 -14.38 -43.55
N ALA A 61 22.97 -14.63 -44.30
CA ALA A 61 21.59 -14.52 -43.81
C ALA A 61 21.19 -15.63 -42.82
N GLU A 62 22.02 -16.66 -42.62
CA GLU A 62 21.64 -17.85 -41.86
C GLU A 62 22.13 -17.88 -40.40
N SER A 63 23.08 -17.03 -39.99
CA SER A 63 23.58 -17.05 -38.61
C SER A 63 24.08 -15.69 -38.12
N PRO A 64 23.62 -15.21 -36.95
CA PRO A 64 24.16 -14.03 -36.27
C PRO A 64 25.60 -14.22 -35.74
N HIS A 65 26.24 -15.37 -35.98
CA HIS A 65 27.64 -15.65 -35.60
C HIS A 65 28.66 -15.18 -36.64
N SER A 66 28.20 -14.72 -37.81
CA SER A 66 29.07 -14.05 -38.77
C SER A 66 29.31 -12.61 -38.31
N ASN A 67 30.38 -12.39 -37.57
CA ASN A 67 30.76 -11.08 -37.04
C ASN A 67 31.32 -10.11 -38.10
N VAL A 68 31.19 -10.44 -39.39
CA VAL A 68 31.69 -9.60 -40.48
C VAL A 68 30.64 -8.52 -40.79
N VAL A 69 30.81 -7.38 -40.14
CA VAL A 69 30.05 -6.15 -40.42
C VAL A 69 30.49 -5.60 -41.78
N ILE A 70 29.58 -5.60 -42.75
CA ILE A 70 29.82 -5.06 -44.10
C ILE A 70 29.70 -3.54 -44.10
N THR A 71 28.65 -3.04 -43.46
CA THR A 71 28.41 -1.60 -43.29
C THR A 71 27.57 -1.38 -42.04
N GLN A 72 27.67 -0.18 -41.48
CA GLN A 72 27.00 0.17 -40.24
C GLN A 72 26.65 1.66 -40.23
N SER A 73 25.52 1.99 -39.62
CA SER A 73 25.12 3.36 -39.35
C SER A 73 24.48 3.49 -37.98
N LYS A 74 24.13 4.73 -37.60
CA LYS A 74 23.39 5.03 -36.38
C LYS A 74 21.97 5.46 -36.70
N THR A 75 21.03 5.08 -35.86
CA THR A 75 19.67 5.59 -35.96
C THR A 75 19.59 7.09 -35.68
N THR A 76 18.73 7.80 -36.40
CA THR A 76 18.39 9.21 -36.19
C THR A 76 17.40 9.39 -35.03
N ALA A 77 17.02 10.64 -34.72
CA ALA A 77 16.12 11.01 -33.62
C ALA A 77 14.79 10.24 -33.59
N ASP A 78 14.27 9.87 -34.75
CA ASP A 78 13.03 9.11 -34.93
C ASP A 78 13.24 7.61 -35.08
N GLY A 79 14.49 7.13 -35.09
CA GLY A 79 14.84 5.72 -35.27
C GLY A 79 15.13 5.32 -36.73
N SER A 80 15.09 6.26 -37.69
CA SER A 80 15.39 5.96 -39.09
C SER A 80 16.89 5.68 -39.29
N PHE A 81 17.24 4.88 -40.30
CA PHE A 81 18.63 4.62 -40.66
C PHE A 81 18.79 4.39 -42.16
N THR A 82 20.03 4.59 -42.64
CA THR A 82 20.47 4.22 -43.99
C THR A 82 21.81 3.50 -43.90
N LEU A 83 21.91 2.34 -44.54
CA LEU A 83 23.14 1.58 -44.74
C LEU A 83 23.58 1.76 -46.18
N SER A 84 24.77 2.31 -46.39
CA SER A 84 25.25 2.66 -47.73
C SER A 84 26.22 1.64 -48.29
N SER A 85 26.30 1.59 -49.62
CA SER A 85 27.21 0.74 -50.39
C SER A 85 27.05 -0.76 -50.13
N LEU A 86 25.81 -1.27 -50.09
CA LEU A 86 25.55 -2.71 -50.04
C LEU A 86 25.50 -3.29 -51.46
N SER A 87 26.39 -4.22 -51.78
CA SER A 87 26.35 -4.98 -53.04
C SER A 87 25.09 -5.87 -53.13
N PRO A 88 24.67 -6.31 -54.33
CA PRO A 88 23.62 -7.33 -54.45
C PRO A 88 23.97 -8.59 -53.65
N GLY A 89 23.03 -9.08 -52.85
CA GLY A 89 23.25 -10.23 -51.97
C GLY A 89 22.26 -10.33 -50.82
N GLU A 90 22.42 -11.36 -49.99
CA GLU A 90 21.60 -11.58 -48.80
C GLU A 90 22.33 -11.13 -47.54
N TYR A 91 21.63 -10.39 -46.68
CA TYR A 91 22.19 -9.81 -45.47
C TYR A 91 21.26 -10.02 -44.27
N LEU A 92 21.85 -10.11 -43.09
CA LEU A 92 21.13 -9.93 -41.83
C LEU A 92 21.34 -8.50 -41.35
N VAL A 93 20.27 -7.71 -41.27
CA VAL A 93 20.31 -6.38 -40.65
C VAL A 93 20.04 -6.54 -39.17
N ALA A 94 20.99 -6.16 -38.32
CA ALA A 94 20.92 -6.30 -36.87
C ALA A 94 21.04 -4.94 -36.17
N VAL A 95 20.27 -4.75 -35.10
CA VAL A 95 20.29 -3.56 -34.25
C VAL A 95 20.96 -3.89 -32.91
N SER A 96 21.86 -3.03 -32.44
CA SER A 96 22.65 -3.23 -31.22
C SER A 96 22.95 -1.90 -30.52
N ASP A 97 23.22 -1.95 -29.21
CA ASP A 97 23.63 -0.77 -28.43
C ASP A 97 25.12 -0.44 -28.63
N SER A 98 25.94 -1.45 -28.92
CA SER A 98 27.39 -1.35 -29.13
C SER A 98 27.74 -1.41 -30.62
N LYS A 99 28.91 -0.84 -30.97
CA LYS A 99 29.47 -0.95 -32.32
C LYS A 99 29.84 -2.38 -32.71
N VAL A 100 30.24 -3.19 -31.71
CA VAL A 100 30.72 -4.55 -31.89
C VAL A 100 29.65 -5.50 -31.37
N ILE A 101 29.24 -6.43 -32.22
CA ILE A 101 28.32 -7.53 -31.89
C ILE A 101 29.21 -8.74 -31.58
N ASN A 102 29.27 -9.15 -30.32
CA ASN A 102 30.08 -10.28 -29.85
C ASN A 102 29.25 -11.57 -29.74
N GLY A 103 27.92 -11.45 -29.69
CA GLY A 103 27.00 -12.58 -29.66
C GLY A 103 25.55 -12.17 -29.85
N GLN A 104 24.65 -13.16 -29.79
CA GLN A 104 23.22 -12.96 -30.02
C GLN A 104 22.56 -12.08 -28.95
N GLU A 105 23.13 -11.98 -27.75
CA GLU A 105 22.62 -11.13 -26.66
C GLU A 105 22.80 -9.63 -26.93
N ASP A 106 23.78 -9.25 -27.77
CA ASP A 106 24.00 -7.85 -28.17
C ASP A 106 22.99 -7.39 -29.24
N VAL A 107 22.26 -8.32 -29.86
CA VAL A 107 21.28 -8.05 -30.92
C VAL A 107 19.90 -7.81 -30.32
N ARG A 108 19.43 -6.57 -30.43
CA ARG A 108 18.11 -6.14 -29.92
C ARG A 108 16.96 -6.45 -30.86
N SER A 109 17.24 -6.49 -32.17
CA SER A 109 16.29 -6.83 -33.23
C SER A 109 17.05 -7.13 -34.53
N SER A 110 16.50 -7.97 -35.39
CA SER A 110 17.12 -8.28 -36.68
C SER A 110 16.13 -8.72 -37.74
N ALA A 111 16.44 -8.49 -39.02
CA ALA A 111 15.68 -8.99 -40.16
C ALA A 111 16.59 -9.41 -41.31
N LYS A 112 16.21 -10.48 -42.01
CA LYS A 112 16.86 -10.91 -43.25
C LYS A 112 16.36 -10.04 -44.41
N ILE A 113 17.29 -9.58 -45.24
CA ILE A 113 16.98 -8.81 -46.45
C ILE A 113 17.77 -9.34 -47.65
N THR A 114 17.26 -9.06 -48.84
CA THR A 114 17.95 -9.31 -50.10
C THR A 114 18.09 -7.98 -50.83
N VAL A 115 19.33 -7.57 -51.09
CA VAL A 115 19.66 -6.41 -51.91
C VAL A 115 19.81 -6.88 -53.35
N SER A 116 19.11 -6.25 -54.28
CA SER A 116 19.17 -6.57 -55.71
C SER A 116 19.97 -5.49 -56.45
N THR A 117 19.46 -4.98 -57.57
CA THR A 117 20.14 -4.00 -58.44
C THR A 117 19.66 -2.57 -58.23
N SER A 118 19.03 -2.28 -57.09
CA SER A 118 18.57 -0.94 -56.73
C SER A 118 18.49 -0.76 -55.22
N SER A 119 18.54 0.50 -54.78
CA SER A 119 18.29 0.87 -53.38
C SER A 119 16.91 0.41 -52.92
N PHE A 120 16.82 -0.01 -51.66
CA PHE A 120 15.63 -0.62 -51.12
C PHE A 120 15.28 -0.02 -49.76
N ARG A 121 13.98 0.17 -49.52
CA ARG A 121 13.44 0.55 -48.22
C ARG A 121 12.78 -0.65 -47.58
N MET A 122 13.21 -1.00 -46.38
CA MET A 122 12.61 -2.08 -45.61
C MET A 122 11.10 -1.81 -45.39
N PRO A 123 10.21 -2.76 -45.70
CA PRO A 123 8.76 -2.55 -45.64
C PRO A 123 8.22 -2.58 -44.20
N GLN A 124 8.94 -3.23 -43.29
CA GLN A 124 8.59 -3.36 -41.89
C GLN A 124 9.75 -2.84 -41.02
N PRO A 125 9.45 -2.17 -39.89
CA PRO A 125 10.49 -1.71 -38.98
C PRO A 125 11.14 -2.89 -38.24
N LEU A 126 12.39 -2.68 -37.83
CA LEU A 126 13.07 -3.52 -36.84
C LEU A 126 12.53 -3.15 -35.47
N VAL A 127 11.69 -4.01 -34.89
CA VAL A 127 11.02 -3.73 -33.62
C VAL A 127 11.91 -4.16 -32.45
N LEU A 128 12.29 -3.22 -31.61
CA LEU A 128 13.03 -3.45 -30.36
C LEU A 128 12.09 -4.06 -29.31
N GLN A 129 12.65 -4.93 -28.47
CA GLN A 129 11.98 -5.34 -27.25
C GLN A 129 11.76 -4.12 -26.34
N GLY A 130 10.63 -4.10 -25.63
CA GLY A 130 10.24 -2.97 -24.78
C GLY A 130 11.22 -2.66 -23.64
N HIS A 131 10.90 -1.68 -22.82
CA HIS A 131 11.79 -1.13 -21.80
C HIS A 131 11.46 -1.63 -20.38
N VAL A 132 12.36 -1.36 -19.43
CA VAL A 132 12.17 -1.71 -18.03
C VAL A 132 11.53 -0.53 -17.29
N LEU A 133 10.47 -0.81 -16.52
CA LEU A 133 9.92 0.10 -15.52
C LEU A 133 10.35 -0.38 -14.13
N ARG A 134 10.91 0.52 -13.32
CA ARG A 134 11.29 0.27 -11.92
C ARG A 134 10.66 1.30 -11.00
N SER A 135 10.35 0.87 -9.78
CA SER A 135 9.99 1.74 -8.65
C SER A 135 10.06 0.92 -7.36
N SER A 136 9.62 1.52 -6.26
CA SER A 136 9.67 0.90 -4.94
C SER A 136 8.37 1.08 -4.17
N VAL A 137 8.15 0.20 -3.19
CA VAL A 137 7.17 0.36 -2.12
C VAL A 137 7.93 0.48 -0.82
N THR A 138 7.68 1.56 -0.06
CA THR A 138 8.39 1.84 1.19
C THR A 138 7.43 1.93 2.38
N PHE A 139 7.94 1.78 3.58
CA PHE A 139 7.24 2.02 4.83
C PHE A 139 8.21 2.63 5.84
N ALA A 140 7.87 3.82 6.37
CA ALA A 140 8.75 4.59 7.25
C ALA A 140 10.19 4.74 6.70
N GLY A 141 10.32 4.92 5.37
CA GLY A 141 11.60 5.10 4.68
C GLY A 141 12.37 3.81 4.38
N LYS A 142 11.86 2.63 4.73
CA LYS A 142 12.47 1.33 4.41
C LYS A 142 11.67 0.57 3.36
N GLY A 143 12.32 -0.23 2.53
CA GLY A 143 11.65 -1.11 1.58
C GLY A 143 10.74 -2.13 2.26
N ILE A 144 9.61 -2.47 1.62
CA ILE A 144 8.72 -3.53 2.08
C ILE A 144 8.56 -4.62 1.01
N ALA A 145 8.95 -5.84 1.38
CA ALA A 145 8.88 -7.01 0.50
C ALA A 145 7.47 -7.58 0.37
N LYS A 146 7.28 -8.41 -0.66
CA LYS A 146 6.09 -9.23 -0.86
C LYS A 146 4.78 -8.44 -1.05
N ILE A 147 4.87 -7.18 -1.46
CA ILE A 147 3.73 -6.38 -1.92
C ILE A 147 3.50 -6.65 -3.40
N ARG A 148 2.27 -7.00 -3.78
CA ARG A 148 1.92 -7.16 -5.20
C ARG A 148 1.79 -5.79 -5.85
N VAL A 149 2.36 -5.66 -7.04
CA VAL A 149 2.14 -4.49 -7.90
C VAL A 149 1.52 -4.96 -9.20
N LEU A 150 0.35 -4.42 -9.49
CA LEU A 150 -0.49 -4.75 -10.63
C LEU A 150 -0.25 -3.72 -11.73
N LEU A 151 -0.08 -4.17 -12.97
CA LEU A 151 0.04 -3.32 -14.14
C LEU A 151 -1.28 -3.26 -14.89
N TYR A 152 -1.77 -2.06 -15.14
CA TYR A 152 -2.94 -1.78 -15.96
C TYR A 152 -2.53 -1.01 -17.20
N VAL A 153 -3.20 -1.29 -18.31
CA VAL A 153 -3.06 -0.53 -19.56
C VAL A 153 -4.18 0.50 -19.67
N SER A 154 -3.84 1.67 -20.20
CA SER A 154 -4.82 2.72 -20.52
C SER A 154 -5.89 2.22 -21.51
N LYS A 155 -7.12 2.74 -21.46
CA LYS A 155 -8.20 2.33 -22.40
C LYS A 155 -7.92 2.66 -23.86
N GLY A 156 -7.11 3.70 -24.11
CA GLY A 156 -6.72 4.12 -25.46
C GLY A 156 -5.55 3.33 -26.07
N ASN A 157 -5.09 2.31 -25.37
CA ASN A 157 -4.00 1.42 -25.76
C ASN A 157 -4.31 0.63 -27.05
N THR A 158 -3.31 0.46 -27.92
CA THR A 158 -3.39 -0.34 -29.17
C THR A 158 -2.67 -1.69 -29.10
N LEU A 159 -2.15 -2.10 -27.93
CA LEU A 159 -1.42 -3.35 -27.73
C LEU A 159 -2.35 -4.55 -27.86
N THR A 160 -1.86 -5.57 -28.55
CA THR A 160 -2.55 -6.85 -28.69
C THR A 160 -2.25 -7.78 -27.51
N THR A 161 -3.01 -8.86 -27.37
CA THR A 161 -2.72 -9.93 -26.40
C THR A 161 -1.29 -10.46 -26.57
N SER A 162 -0.84 -10.62 -27.82
CA SER A 162 0.52 -11.11 -28.13
C SER A 162 1.62 -10.14 -27.69
N ASP A 163 1.33 -8.84 -27.59
CA ASP A 163 2.28 -7.85 -27.08
C ASP A 163 2.37 -7.92 -25.56
N ILE A 164 1.22 -8.08 -24.90
CA ILE A 164 1.13 -8.23 -23.44
C ILE A 164 1.84 -9.51 -22.97
N GLU A 165 1.70 -10.62 -23.70
CA GLU A 165 2.34 -11.89 -23.37
C GLU A 165 3.88 -11.83 -23.41
N LYS A 166 4.45 -10.85 -24.12
CA LYS A 166 5.90 -10.63 -24.16
C LYS A 166 6.41 -9.89 -22.92
N PHE A 167 5.54 -9.25 -22.13
CA PHE A 167 5.96 -8.51 -20.94
C PHE A 167 6.64 -9.46 -19.94
N GLY A 168 7.75 -9.01 -19.37
CA GLY A 168 8.46 -9.74 -18.33
C GLY A 168 7.87 -9.44 -16.96
N CYS A 169 6.72 -10.06 -16.69
CA CYS A 169 5.98 -10.02 -15.44
C CYS A 169 5.11 -11.29 -15.30
N SER A 170 4.65 -11.55 -14.09
CA SER A 170 3.86 -12.74 -13.78
C SER A 170 2.40 -12.57 -14.22
N LYS A 171 1.77 -13.68 -14.64
CA LYS A 171 0.34 -13.70 -14.97
C LYS A 171 -0.51 -13.39 -13.73
N VAL A 172 -1.63 -12.70 -13.97
CA VAL A 172 -2.61 -12.42 -12.91
C VAL A 172 -3.48 -13.67 -12.67
N PRO A 173 -3.66 -14.13 -11.43
CA PRO A 173 -4.57 -15.24 -11.11
C PRO A 173 -6.02 -14.93 -11.52
N GLU A 174 -6.68 -15.85 -12.24
CA GLU A 174 -8.02 -15.61 -12.81
C GLU A 174 -9.12 -15.28 -11.77
N LYS A 175 -9.00 -15.82 -10.55
CA LYS A 175 -9.97 -15.66 -9.47
C LYS A 175 -9.71 -14.47 -8.55
N SER A 176 -8.72 -13.64 -8.86
CA SER A 176 -8.38 -12.50 -8.01
C SER A 176 -9.22 -11.28 -8.36
N SER A 177 -9.84 -10.69 -7.34
CA SER A 177 -10.45 -9.36 -7.40
C SER A 177 -9.52 -8.40 -6.66
N TYR A 178 -9.07 -7.36 -7.35
CA TYR A 178 -8.20 -6.36 -6.76
C TYR A 178 -8.96 -5.05 -6.59
N PRO A 179 -8.80 -4.35 -5.45
CA PRO A 179 -9.37 -3.03 -5.28
C PRO A 179 -8.73 -2.06 -6.28
N ILE A 180 -9.57 -1.37 -7.04
CA ILE A 180 -9.17 -0.33 -8.00
C ILE A 180 -9.93 0.94 -7.61
N SER A 181 -9.24 2.09 -7.58
CA SER A 181 -9.91 3.36 -7.30
C SER A 181 -10.94 3.70 -8.38
N SER A 182 -12.04 4.34 -8.00
CA SER A 182 -13.06 4.80 -8.97
C SER A 182 -12.48 5.75 -10.02
N GLU A 183 -11.49 6.56 -9.63
CA GLU A 183 -10.74 7.42 -10.54
C GLU A 183 -10.03 6.60 -11.64
N LEU A 184 -9.36 5.51 -11.25
CA LEU A 184 -8.60 4.69 -12.18
C LEU A 184 -9.51 3.87 -13.11
N LEU A 185 -10.67 3.39 -12.62
CA LEU A 185 -11.65 2.62 -13.41
C LEU A 185 -12.10 3.35 -14.69
N SER A 186 -12.10 4.68 -14.68
CA SER A 186 -12.43 5.48 -15.87
C SER A 186 -11.33 5.45 -16.93
N LYS A 187 -10.06 5.25 -16.55
CA LYS A 187 -8.86 5.39 -17.39
C LYS A 187 -8.31 4.07 -17.93
N VAL A 188 -8.56 2.94 -17.28
CA VAL A 188 -7.93 1.64 -17.61
C VAL A 188 -8.89 0.57 -18.10
N VAL A 189 -8.35 -0.43 -18.79
CA VAL A 189 -9.05 -1.71 -18.99
C VAL A 189 -9.21 -2.38 -17.62
N GLN A 190 -10.41 -2.89 -17.31
CA GLN A 190 -10.80 -3.29 -15.94
C GLN A 190 -9.92 -4.38 -15.29
N LYS A 191 -9.19 -5.18 -16.08
CA LYS A 191 -8.32 -6.24 -15.57
C LYS A 191 -6.85 -5.84 -15.73
N PRO A 192 -6.02 -6.07 -14.69
CA PRO A 192 -4.59 -5.88 -14.83
C PRO A 192 -4.03 -6.88 -15.84
N VAL A 193 -3.03 -6.46 -16.60
CA VAL A 193 -2.42 -7.26 -17.67
C VAL A 193 -1.38 -8.24 -17.12
N CYS A 194 -0.67 -7.84 -16.06
CA CYS A 194 0.27 -8.70 -15.34
C CYS A 194 0.58 -8.10 -13.97
N LEU A 195 1.36 -8.83 -13.16
CA LEU A 195 1.79 -8.39 -11.84
C LEU A 195 3.25 -8.69 -11.58
N THR A 196 3.80 -8.01 -10.59
CA THR A 196 5.11 -8.30 -9.99
C THR A 196 4.98 -8.24 -8.47
N VAL A 197 6.06 -8.58 -7.76
CA VAL A 197 6.12 -8.58 -6.30
C VAL A 197 7.39 -7.86 -5.88
N THR A 198 7.31 -7.04 -4.83
CA THR A 198 8.48 -6.35 -4.30
C THR A 198 9.48 -7.33 -3.66
N ASP A 199 10.76 -7.07 -3.87
CA ASP A 199 11.88 -7.81 -3.26
C ASP A 199 12.16 -7.35 -1.81
N SER A 200 13.24 -7.86 -1.20
CA SER A 200 13.64 -7.53 0.18
C SER A 200 13.91 -6.03 0.40
N GLU A 201 14.30 -5.31 -0.65
CA GLU A 201 14.56 -3.86 -0.62
C GLU A 201 13.32 -3.05 -0.98
N GLY A 202 12.17 -3.72 -1.15
CA GLY A 202 10.92 -3.08 -1.55
C GLY A 202 10.87 -2.66 -3.02
N VAL A 203 11.83 -3.09 -3.84
CA VAL A 203 11.93 -2.72 -5.25
C VAL A 203 11.09 -3.69 -6.09
N PHE A 204 10.46 -3.17 -7.13
CA PHE A 204 9.76 -3.96 -8.12
C PHE A 204 10.12 -3.52 -9.54
N SER A 205 9.97 -4.44 -10.49
CA SER A 205 10.17 -4.12 -11.90
C SER A 205 9.22 -4.87 -12.83
N PHE A 206 8.94 -4.23 -13.97
CA PHE A 206 8.32 -4.82 -15.15
C PHE A 206 9.30 -4.68 -16.30
N SER A 207 9.60 -5.75 -17.01
CA SER A 207 10.53 -5.71 -18.14
C SER A 207 9.81 -5.90 -19.48
N ARG A 208 10.47 -5.49 -20.57
CA ARG A 208 9.93 -5.59 -21.94
C ARG A 208 8.58 -4.89 -22.13
N LEU A 209 8.30 -3.82 -21.39
CA LEU A 209 7.09 -3.03 -21.57
C LEU A 209 7.16 -2.25 -22.87
N ALA A 210 6.16 -2.43 -23.72
CA ALA A 210 6.00 -1.64 -24.94
C ALA A 210 5.80 -0.16 -24.59
N GLY A 211 6.11 0.75 -25.50
CA GLY A 211 5.79 2.17 -25.34
C GLY A 211 4.28 2.38 -25.27
N GLY A 212 3.87 3.30 -24.41
CA GLY A 212 2.46 3.51 -24.07
C GLY A 212 2.26 3.99 -22.65
N GLU A 213 0.99 4.23 -22.31
CA GLU A 213 0.57 4.68 -20.99
C GLU A 213 0.09 3.49 -20.14
N TYR A 214 0.64 3.39 -18.94
CA TYR A 214 0.33 2.37 -17.95
C TYR A 214 0.00 2.98 -16.60
N PHE A 215 -0.72 2.20 -15.80
CA PHE A 215 -1.03 2.54 -14.42
C PHE A 215 -0.65 1.38 -13.51
N LEU A 216 -0.06 1.70 -12.37
CA LEU A 216 0.38 0.73 -11.38
C LEU A 216 -0.50 0.84 -10.14
N VAL A 217 -0.86 -0.29 -9.55
CA VAL A 217 -1.58 -0.35 -8.27
C VAL A 217 -0.86 -1.32 -7.36
N ALA A 218 -0.45 -0.84 -6.19
CA ALA A 218 0.12 -1.69 -5.15
C ALA A 218 -0.99 -2.27 -4.27
N HIS A 219 -0.90 -3.56 -3.97
CA HIS A 219 -1.88 -4.30 -3.18
C HIS A 219 -1.19 -5.21 -2.18
N HIS A 220 -1.59 -5.09 -0.92
CA HIS A 220 -1.17 -5.97 0.16
C HIS A 220 -2.10 -7.18 0.24
N GLU A 221 -1.53 -8.38 0.20
CA GLU A 221 -2.25 -9.64 0.46
C GLU A 221 -1.62 -10.35 1.65
N ALA A 222 -2.38 -10.50 2.74
CA ALA A 222 -1.88 -11.07 3.99
C ALA A 222 -1.29 -12.49 3.83
N SER A 223 -1.78 -13.27 2.86
CA SER A 223 -1.28 -14.63 2.56
C SER A 223 0.19 -14.64 2.10
N LEU A 224 0.64 -13.55 1.45
CA LEU A 224 2.00 -13.42 0.94
C LEU A 224 2.96 -12.86 2.00
N THR A 225 2.44 -12.20 3.03
CA THR A 225 3.21 -11.61 4.11
C THR A 225 2.80 -12.22 5.45
N PRO A 226 2.98 -13.53 5.70
CA PRO A 226 2.58 -14.16 6.97
C PRO A 226 3.33 -13.57 8.19
N GLU A 227 4.43 -12.90 7.91
CA GLU A 227 5.33 -12.23 8.86
C GLU A 227 4.74 -10.89 9.33
N LEU A 228 3.91 -10.28 8.48
CA LEU A 228 3.11 -9.11 8.84
C LEU A 228 1.81 -9.61 9.46
N LYS A 229 1.59 -9.25 10.70
CA LYS A 229 0.38 -9.57 11.47
C LYS A 229 -0.74 -8.58 11.21
N SER A 230 -0.41 -7.44 10.62
CA SER A 230 -1.38 -6.47 10.13
C SER A 230 -2.31 -7.09 9.09
N GLN A 231 -3.62 -6.94 9.28
CA GLN A 231 -4.62 -7.45 8.35
C GLN A 231 -4.65 -6.67 7.03
N ARG A 232 -4.27 -5.38 7.08
CA ARG A 232 -4.34 -4.46 5.94
C ARG A 232 -3.25 -3.40 6.05
N LEU A 233 -2.66 -3.06 4.91
CA LEU A 233 -1.81 -1.88 4.74
C LEU A 233 -2.54 -0.82 3.91
N VAL A 234 -2.44 0.44 4.31
CA VAL A 234 -2.87 1.59 3.51
C VAL A 234 -1.67 2.04 2.69
N ILE A 235 -1.78 1.97 1.38
CA ILE A 235 -0.70 2.27 0.43
C ILE A 235 -1.08 3.50 -0.39
N GLU A 236 -0.19 4.49 -0.44
CA GLU A 236 -0.34 5.73 -1.18
C GLU A 236 0.86 5.97 -2.13
N PRO A 237 0.67 6.64 -3.28
CA PRO A 237 -0.62 7.02 -3.84
C PRO A 237 -1.46 5.78 -4.23
N PRO A 238 -2.78 5.91 -4.45
CA PRO A 238 -3.63 4.78 -4.82
C PRO A 238 -3.25 4.15 -6.17
N PHE A 239 -2.58 4.89 -7.03
CA PHE A 239 -1.96 4.40 -8.25
C PHE A 239 -0.80 5.29 -8.69
N LEU A 240 0.11 4.76 -9.50
CA LEU A 240 1.13 5.53 -10.23
C LEU A 240 0.81 5.52 -11.72
N ARG A 241 1.13 6.62 -12.42
CA ARG A 241 1.03 6.73 -13.88
C ARG A 241 2.42 6.60 -14.48
N ALA A 242 2.56 5.79 -15.52
CA ALA A 242 3.80 5.58 -16.23
C ALA A 242 3.62 5.82 -17.73
N GLN A 243 4.51 6.61 -18.31
CA GLN A 243 4.59 6.81 -19.76
C GLN A 243 5.88 6.15 -20.26
N MET A 244 5.75 5.02 -20.93
CA MET A 244 6.88 4.30 -21.51
C MET A 244 7.19 4.86 -22.89
N GLU A 245 8.45 5.25 -23.10
CA GLU A 245 8.97 5.82 -24.35
C GLU A 245 10.09 4.91 -24.90
N HIS A 246 11.17 5.49 -25.43
CA HIS A 246 12.32 4.77 -25.99
C HIS A 246 13.42 4.45 -24.95
N ARG A 247 13.10 4.46 -23.66
CA ARG A 247 14.05 4.22 -22.56
C ARG A 247 13.41 3.57 -21.36
N ASP A 248 14.26 3.03 -20.49
CA ASP A 248 13.87 2.58 -19.16
C ASP A 248 13.34 3.75 -18.32
N LEU A 249 12.36 3.44 -17.46
CA LEU A 249 11.68 4.41 -16.61
C LEU A 249 11.85 4.03 -15.13
N LEU A 250 12.37 4.97 -14.35
CA LEU A 250 12.37 4.92 -12.90
C LEU A 250 11.30 5.90 -12.38
N LEU A 251 10.31 5.39 -11.66
CA LEU A 251 9.29 6.23 -11.02
C LEU A 251 9.69 6.54 -9.58
N GLU A 252 9.97 7.81 -9.32
CA GLU A 252 10.26 8.33 -7.99
C GLU A 252 9.47 9.64 -7.74
N PRO A 253 8.79 9.78 -6.59
CA PRO A 253 8.61 8.76 -5.55
C PRO A 253 7.73 7.59 -6.02
N GLY A 254 8.00 6.40 -5.47
CA GLY A 254 7.16 5.21 -5.65
C GLY A 254 5.95 5.20 -4.72
N PHE A 255 5.53 4.01 -4.31
CA PHE A 255 4.50 3.84 -3.28
C PHE A 255 5.08 3.92 -1.87
N SER A 256 4.24 4.34 -0.92
CA SER A 256 4.51 4.33 0.52
C SER A 256 3.32 3.75 1.25
N VAL A 257 3.58 2.83 2.18
CA VAL A 257 2.63 2.45 3.21
C VAL A 257 2.51 3.64 4.18
N THR A 258 1.31 4.14 4.39
CA THR A 258 1.03 5.31 5.25
C THR A 258 0.32 4.93 6.54
N ALA A 259 -0.30 3.75 6.59
CA ALA A 259 -0.86 3.17 7.80
C ALA A 259 -0.99 1.64 7.70
N PHE A 260 -1.14 0.98 8.85
CA PHE A 260 -1.40 -0.44 8.97
C PHE A 260 -2.51 -0.71 9.99
N GLN A 261 -3.34 -1.72 9.71
CA GLN A 261 -4.46 -2.11 10.57
C GLN A 261 -4.07 -3.29 11.46
N LEU A 262 -4.22 -3.12 12.76
CA LEU A 262 -4.05 -4.16 13.78
C LEU A 262 -5.40 -4.57 14.36
N SER A 263 -5.51 -5.85 14.74
CA SER A 263 -6.75 -6.46 15.22
C SER A 263 -6.53 -7.30 16.48
N GLY A 264 -7.60 -7.93 16.98
CA GLY A 264 -7.54 -8.89 18.09
C GLY A 264 -7.55 -8.25 19.47
N GLY A 265 -7.75 -6.93 19.54
CA GLY A 265 -7.95 -6.21 20.79
C GLY A 265 -9.34 -6.49 21.34
N ARG A 266 -9.48 -6.56 22.66
CA ARG A 266 -10.78 -6.74 23.32
C ARG A 266 -10.91 -5.92 24.60
N VAL A 267 -12.09 -5.37 24.84
CA VAL A 267 -12.48 -4.75 26.10
C VAL A 267 -13.58 -5.61 26.72
N HIS A 268 -13.35 -6.09 27.94
CA HIS A 268 -14.25 -7.00 28.61
C HIS A 268 -14.26 -6.79 30.13
N LEU A 269 -15.35 -7.19 30.75
CA LEU A 269 -15.48 -7.32 32.19
C LEU A 269 -15.69 -8.80 32.51
N SER A 270 -14.67 -9.43 33.09
CA SER A 270 -14.63 -10.88 33.27
C SER A 270 -14.76 -11.61 31.92
N ASN A 271 -15.95 -12.09 31.56
CA ASN A 271 -16.24 -12.71 30.26
C ASN A 271 -17.31 -11.94 29.47
N VAL A 272 -17.76 -10.80 29.99
CA VAL A 272 -18.82 -9.98 29.39
C VAL A 272 -18.17 -8.91 28.50
N PRO A 273 -18.53 -8.84 27.22
CA PRO A 273 -18.09 -7.75 26.33
C PRO A 273 -18.46 -6.37 26.86
N VAL A 274 -17.52 -5.42 26.81
CA VAL A 274 -17.81 -4.01 27.04
C VAL A 274 -17.96 -3.35 25.67
N VAL A 275 -19.20 -2.98 25.32
CA VAL A 275 -19.54 -2.37 24.03
C VAL A 275 -19.46 -0.84 24.14
N GLY A 276 -18.85 -0.19 23.17
CA GLY A 276 -18.77 1.27 23.12
C GLY A 276 -17.69 1.89 24.00
N ALA A 277 -16.71 1.10 24.47
CA ALA A 277 -15.55 1.62 25.15
C ALA A 277 -14.65 2.34 24.16
N LYS A 278 -14.22 3.57 24.47
CA LYS A 278 -13.32 4.34 23.61
C LYS A 278 -11.88 3.94 23.91
N ILE A 279 -11.14 3.61 22.87
CA ILE A 279 -9.71 3.30 22.95
C ILE A 279 -8.94 4.53 22.49
N LEU A 280 -8.12 5.08 23.38
CA LEU A 280 -7.30 6.25 23.14
C LEU A 280 -5.85 5.83 22.95
N LEU A 281 -5.19 6.41 21.94
CA LEU A 281 -3.75 6.34 21.72
C LEU A 281 -3.17 7.73 21.94
N ASP A 282 -2.25 7.87 22.87
CA ASP A 282 -1.62 9.14 23.27
C ASP A 282 -2.66 10.26 23.51
N GLY A 283 -3.75 9.91 24.21
CA GLY A 283 -4.86 10.83 24.53
C GLY A 283 -5.85 11.09 23.38
N LYS A 284 -5.68 10.50 22.20
CA LYS A 284 -6.60 10.64 21.06
C LYS A 284 -7.43 9.38 20.84
N ILE A 285 -8.75 9.54 20.79
CA ILE A 285 -9.68 8.46 20.42
C ILE A 285 -9.29 7.90 19.05
N SER A 286 -8.98 6.61 19.03
CA SER A 286 -8.51 5.88 17.84
C SER A 286 -9.46 4.76 17.42
N ALA A 287 -10.24 4.21 18.35
CA ALA A 287 -11.26 3.21 18.07
C ALA A 287 -12.34 3.17 19.16
N GLU A 288 -13.40 2.40 18.88
CA GLU A 288 -14.46 2.07 19.82
C GLU A 288 -14.70 0.57 19.79
N SER A 289 -14.96 -0.05 20.94
CA SER A 289 -15.21 -1.50 21.00
C SER A 289 -16.59 -1.85 20.42
N ASP A 290 -16.63 -2.91 19.63
CA ASP A 290 -17.83 -3.37 18.95
C ASP A 290 -18.78 -4.19 19.87
N LYS A 291 -19.83 -4.78 19.29
CA LYS A 291 -20.82 -5.61 20.00
C LYS A 291 -20.24 -6.84 20.69
N THR A 292 -19.06 -7.30 20.28
CA THR A 292 -18.31 -8.42 20.87
C THR A 292 -17.24 -7.95 21.86
N GLY A 293 -17.13 -6.62 22.05
CA GLY A 293 -16.09 -5.97 22.83
C GLY A 293 -14.77 -5.89 22.09
N SER A 294 -14.71 -6.30 20.82
CA SER A 294 -13.48 -6.31 20.03
C SER A 294 -13.18 -4.91 19.49
N TYR A 295 -11.92 -4.60 19.27
CA TYR A 295 -11.51 -3.36 18.63
C TYR A 295 -10.30 -3.57 17.71
N GLU A 296 -10.18 -2.67 16.74
CA GLU A 296 -9.11 -2.65 15.74
C GLU A 296 -8.52 -1.24 15.69
N LEU A 297 -7.23 -1.14 15.38
CA LEU A 297 -6.52 0.15 15.34
C LEU A 297 -5.89 0.36 13.96
N MET A 298 -6.01 1.58 13.44
CA MET A 298 -5.28 2.03 12.27
C MET A 298 -4.11 2.90 12.73
N ILE A 299 -2.89 2.40 12.54
CA ILE A 299 -1.66 3.03 13.03
C ILE A 299 -0.88 3.60 11.85
N SER A 300 -0.52 4.88 11.91
CA SER A 300 0.20 5.55 10.83
C SER A 300 1.70 5.28 10.82
N LYS A 301 2.31 5.03 11.98
CA LYS A 301 3.75 4.79 12.11
C LYS A 301 4.04 3.75 13.20
N PRO A 302 5.07 2.91 13.04
CA PRO A 302 5.50 2.04 14.12
C PRO A 302 6.08 2.86 15.27
N GLY A 303 5.88 2.40 16.50
CA GLY A 303 6.44 3.07 17.66
C GLY A 303 5.79 2.65 18.97
N THR A 304 6.19 3.35 20.04
CA THR A 304 5.62 3.18 21.37
C THR A 304 4.45 4.13 21.57
N TYR A 305 3.33 3.58 22.04
CA TYR A 305 2.08 4.30 22.25
C TYR A 305 1.58 4.09 23.68
N LYS A 306 1.04 5.15 24.27
CA LYS A 306 0.25 5.09 25.50
C LYS A 306 -1.20 4.77 25.15
N MET A 307 -1.72 3.66 25.66
CA MET A 307 -3.10 3.21 25.47
C MET A 307 -3.92 3.41 26.73
N GLU A 308 -5.09 4.02 26.54
CA GLU A 308 -6.09 4.25 27.58
C GLU A 308 -7.47 3.80 27.08
N VAL A 309 -8.33 3.39 28.02
CA VAL A 309 -9.72 3.00 27.73
C VAL A 309 -10.66 3.84 28.57
N GLU A 310 -11.58 4.52 27.90
CA GLU A 310 -12.64 5.31 28.54
C GLU A 310 -13.99 4.62 28.36
N PHE A 311 -14.65 4.33 29.49
CA PHE A 311 -16.03 3.88 29.50
C PHE A 311 -16.73 4.35 30.79
N PRO A 312 -17.96 4.90 30.73
CA PRO A 312 -18.61 5.49 31.89
C PRO A 312 -18.78 4.49 33.04
N LYS A 313 -18.45 4.89 34.27
CA LYS A 313 -18.54 4.06 35.49
C LYS A 313 -17.49 2.96 35.63
N TYR A 314 -16.46 2.95 34.78
CA TYR A 314 -15.37 2.00 34.85
C TYR A 314 -14.02 2.72 34.88
N GLN A 315 -13.05 2.12 35.55
CA GLN A 315 -11.66 2.56 35.55
C GLN A 315 -10.80 1.47 34.95
N PHE A 316 -10.00 1.82 33.96
CA PHE A 316 -9.09 0.89 33.28
C PHE A 316 -7.63 1.26 33.61
N PRO A 317 -6.73 0.25 33.68
CA PRO A 317 -5.32 0.52 33.78
C PRO A 317 -4.79 1.07 32.45
N GLU A 318 -3.92 2.08 32.54
CA GLU A 318 -3.12 2.56 31.42
C GLU A 318 -2.08 1.51 31.02
N ARG A 319 -1.75 1.43 29.72
CA ARG A 319 -0.67 0.58 29.22
C ARG A 319 0.18 1.30 28.18
N THR A 320 1.49 1.10 28.26
CA THR A 320 2.42 1.46 27.18
C THR A 320 2.69 0.22 26.33
N VAL A 321 2.54 0.34 25.00
CA VAL A 321 2.74 -0.78 24.07
C VAL A 321 3.57 -0.36 22.87
N GLU A 322 4.27 -1.31 22.26
CA GLU A 322 4.97 -1.11 20.99
C GLU A 322 4.12 -1.69 19.84
N LEU A 323 3.72 -0.82 18.90
CA LEU A 323 2.87 -1.18 17.77
C LEU A 323 3.69 -1.12 16.48
N SER A 324 3.61 -2.19 15.69
CA SER A 324 4.22 -2.31 14.37
C SER A 324 3.35 -3.24 13.49
N PRO A 325 3.58 -3.31 12.18
CA PRO A 325 2.91 -4.28 11.33
C PRO A 325 3.11 -5.75 11.72
N MET A 326 4.12 -6.05 12.56
CA MET A 326 4.42 -7.39 13.08
C MET A 326 3.73 -7.68 14.42
N THR A 327 3.00 -6.71 15.01
CA THR A 327 2.29 -6.89 16.27
C THR A 327 1.19 -7.95 16.10
N ASP A 328 1.36 -9.10 16.73
CA ASP A 328 0.49 -10.28 16.58
C ASP A 328 -0.96 -10.00 16.97
N ARG A 329 -1.15 -9.33 18.10
CA ARG A 329 -2.47 -9.00 18.62
C ARG A 329 -2.41 -7.77 19.51
N LEU A 330 -3.46 -6.95 19.43
CA LEU A 330 -3.68 -5.82 20.33
C LEU A 330 -4.01 -6.27 21.76
N PRO A 331 -3.66 -5.47 22.78
CA PRO A 331 -3.87 -5.85 24.18
C PRO A 331 -5.36 -6.01 24.54
N GLU A 332 -5.64 -6.84 25.54
CA GLU A 332 -6.96 -6.85 26.17
C GLU A 332 -7.01 -5.91 27.36
N PHE A 333 -8.16 -5.25 27.52
CA PHE A 333 -8.45 -4.38 28.65
C PHE A 333 -9.61 -4.94 29.47
N SER A 334 -9.36 -5.06 30.76
CA SER A 334 -10.38 -5.27 31.78
C SER A 334 -10.32 -4.14 32.81
N PRO A 335 -11.46 -3.67 33.31
CA PRO A 335 -11.47 -2.57 34.26
C PRO A 335 -10.85 -3.03 35.58
N SER A 336 -9.97 -2.20 36.14
CA SER A 336 -9.40 -2.41 37.47
C SER A 336 -10.42 -2.07 38.57
N ALA A 337 -11.41 -1.22 38.27
CA ALA A 337 -12.51 -0.92 39.18
C ALA A 337 -13.80 -0.56 38.46
N VAL A 338 -14.93 -0.86 39.11
CA VAL A 338 -16.29 -0.58 38.66
C VAL A 338 -16.95 0.34 39.68
N GLN A 339 -17.67 1.35 39.20
CA GLN A 339 -18.39 2.28 40.08
C GLN A 339 -19.58 1.58 40.74
N LEU A 340 -19.65 1.74 42.04
CA LEU A 340 -20.77 1.32 42.87
C LEU A 340 -21.36 2.57 43.51
N CYS A 341 -22.62 2.86 43.22
CA CYS A 341 -23.35 3.96 43.82
C CYS A 341 -24.55 3.45 44.62
N GLY A 342 -24.93 4.22 45.63
CA GLY A 342 -26.12 3.96 46.41
C GLY A 342 -26.61 5.18 47.17
N GLN A 343 -27.76 5.02 47.81
CA GLN A 343 -28.44 6.06 48.55
C GLN A 343 -29.03 5.55 49.87
N PHE A 344 -29.02 6.42 50.86
CA PHE A 344 -29.73 6.28 52.11
C PHE A 344 -30.97 7.17 52.09
N LEU A 345 -32.11 6.65 52.53
CA LEU A 345 -33.33 7.42 52.75
C LEU A 345 -33.62 7.52 54.26
N PHE A 346 -33.85 8.75 54.72
CA PHE A 346 -34.16 9.06 56.11
C PHE A 346 -35.66 9.21 56.35
N SER A 347 -36.09 8.95 57.58
CA SER A 347 -37.46 9.21 58.01
C SER A 347 -37.71 10.70 58.20
N ALA A 348 -38.83 11.20 57.67
CA ALA A 348 -39.30 12.57 57.89
C ALA A 348 -39.53 12.93 59.37
N SER A 349 -39.71 11.94 60.25
CA SER A 349 -39.87 12.15 61.70
C SER A 349 -38.56 12.33 62.47
N SER A 350 -37.42 12.06 61.83
CA SER A 350 -36.10 12.25 62.44
C SER A 350 -35.65 13.70 62.19
N LYS A 351 -35.93 14.61 63.13
CA LYS A 351 -35.26 15.92 63.18
C LYS A 351 -33.77 15.69 63.41
N THR A 352 -33.03 15.51 62.32
CA THR A 352 -31.59 15.16 62.29
C THR A 352 -30.71 16.39 62.53
N ASP A 353 -31.17 17.31 63.40
CA ASP A 353 -30.43 18.51 63.80
C ASP A 353 -29.47 18.26 64.97
N GLN A 354 -29.40 17.03 65.50
CA GLN A 354 -28.47 16.69 66.57
C GLN A 354 -27.69 15.43 66.18
N GLN A 355 -26.35 15.59 66.06
CA GLN A 355 -25.28 14.58 65.98
C GLN A 355 -24.58 14.30 64.63
N PHE A 356 -24.72 15.11 63.58
CA PHE A 356 -24.00 14.89 62.31
C PHE A 356 -22.94 15.97 62.05
N ALA A 357 -21.92 16.06 62.91
CA ALA A 357 -20.91 17.13 62.85
C ALA A 357 -19.75 16.90 61.86
N ASP A 358 -19.74 15.78 61.11
CA ASP A 358 -18.80 15.59 60.01
C ASP A 358 -19.52 14.90 58.85
N GLY A 359 -19.68 15.63 57.74
CA GLY A 359 -20.63 15.38 56.65
C GLY A 359 -20.34 14.17 55.76
N SER A 360 -19.60 13.18 56.28
CA SER A 360 -19.15 11.99 55.56
C SER A 360 -19.57 10.71 56.27
N ARG A 361 -20.50 9.94 55.68
CA ARG A 361 -20.86 8.59 56.19
C ARG A 361 -20.04 7.52 55.49
N VAL A 362 -19.41 6.63 56.25
CA VAL A 362 -18.49 5.64 55.67
C VAL A 362 -19.17 4.27 55.49
N ILE A 363 -19.33 3.83 54.24
CA ILE A 363 -19.62 2.41 53.89
C ILE A 363 -18.31 1.78 53.40
N GLY A 364 -17.67 0.97 54.23
CA GLY A 364 -16.35 0.43 53.90
C GLY A 364 -15.33 1.55 53.68
N THR A 365 -14.96 1.82 52.43
CA THR A 365 -14.05 2.92 52.01
C THR A 365 -14.78 4.12 51.36
N ALA A 366 -16.11 4.05 51.19
CA ALA A 366 -16.90 5.05 50.49
C ALA A 366 -17.47 6.10 51.45
N VAL A 367 -17.38 7.38 51.08
CA VAL A 367 -17.99 8.49 51.81
C VAL A 367 -19.32 8.89 51.16
N ALA A 368 -20.40 8.94 51.93
CA ALA A 368 -21.70 9.44 51.50
C ALA A 368 -21.86 10.94 51.78
N SER A 369 -22.42 11.66 50.82
CA SER A 369 -22.77 13.08 50.87
C SER A 369 -24.27 13.28 51.09
N LEU A 370 -24.66 14.19 51.98
CA LEU A 370 -26.06 14.51 52.29
C LEU A 370 -26.75 15.33 51.18
N SER A 371 -28.05 15.11 50.99
CA SER A 371 -28.89 15.97 50.15
C SER A 371 -29.25 17.28 50.87
N ALA A 372 -29.57 18.31 50.09
CA ALA A 372 -29.90 19.65 50.60
C ALA A 372 -31.16 19.70 51.47
N ASP A 373 -32.10 18.77 51.24
CA ASP A 373 -33.32 18.61 52.06
C ASP A 373 -33.08 17.71 53.29
N HIS A 374 -31.85 17.24 53.51
CA HIS A 374 -31.44 16.35 54.58
C HIS A 374 -32.28 15.06 54.71
N ASN A 375 -33.00 14.66 53.66
CA ASN A 375 -33.82 13.43 53.64
C ASN A 375 -33.11 12.24 52.99
N SER A 376 -31.96 12.48 52.35
CA SER A 376 -31.15 11.42 51.74
C SER A 376 -29.65 11.66 51.83
N ALA A 377 -28.87 10.61 51.61
CA ALA A 377 -27.44 10.73 51.38
C ALA A 377 -27.01 9.77 50.27
N LYS A 378 -26.18 10.23 49.33
CA LYS A 378 -25.69 9.43 48.20
C LYS A 378 -24.20 9.17 48.35
N PHE A 379 -23.75 7.99 47.95
CA PHE A 379 -22.33 7.65 47.87
C PHE A 379 -22.03 7.00 46.53
N CYS A 380 -20.79 7.17 46.08
CA CYS A 380 -20.22 6.40 44.98
C CYS A 380 -18.79 6.04 45.34
N THR A 381 -18.38 4.81 45.03
CA THR A 381 -16.99 4.36 45.18
C THR A 381 -16.62 3.45 44.01
N TYR A 382 -15.34 3.21 43.83
CA TYR A 382 -14.81 2.28 42.83
C TYR A 382 -14.26 1.05 43.54
N LEU A 383 -14.75 -0.12 43.17
CA LEU A 383 -14.30 -1.41 43.72
C LEU A 383 -13.84 -2.33 42.59
N PRO A 384 -12.87 -3.22 42.82
CA PRO A 384 -12.48 -4.22 41.83
C PRO A 384 -13.65 -5.09 41.37
N PRO A 385 -13.66 -5.59 40.12
CA PRO A 385 -14.65 -6.58 39.70
C PRO A 385 -14.72 -7.80 40.63
N GLY A 386 -15.93 -8.29 40.91
CA GLY A 386 -16.15 -9.45 41.75
C GLY A 386 -17.28 -9.26 42.77
N LYS A 387 -17.42 -10.24 43.68
CA LYS A 387 -18.41 -10.21 44.76
C LYS A 387 -17.87 -9.45 45.96
N HIS A 388 -18.65 -8.51 46.47
CA HIS A 388 -18.32 -7.69 47.63
C HIS A 388 -19.44 -7.76 48.67
N SER A 389 -19.06 -7.76 49.95
CA SER A 389 -20.00 -7.59 51.06
C SER A 389 -19.86 -6.18 51.62
N LEU A 390 -20.91 -5.40 51.46
CA LEU A 390 -21.02 -4.05 51.99
C LEU A 390 -21.67 -4.14 53.36
N ARG A 391 -20.97 -3.66 54.38
CA ARG A 391 -21.46 -3.60 55.75
C ARG A 391 -21.56 -2.16 56.18
N LEU A 392 -22.70 -1.80 56.76
CA LEU A 392 -22.88 -0.51 57.39
C LEU A 392 -22.16 -0.50 58.74
N THR A 393 -21.21 0.41 58.89
CA THR A 393 -20.59 0.71 60.19
C THR A 393 -21.63 1.42 61.08
N LYS A 394 -21.70 1.09 62.38
CA LYS A 394 -22.71 1.64 63.32
C LYS A 394 -22.71 3.18 63.26
N LEU A 395 -23.84 3.78 62.89
CA LEU A 395 -24.03 5.24 62.77
C LEU A 395 -24.36 5.90 64.12
N SER A 396 -25.23 5.28 64.91
CA SER A 396 -25.55 5.63 66.30
C SER A 396 -26.28 4.46 66.97
N GLU A 397 -26.51 4.51 68.28
CA GLU A 397 -27.25 3.45 68.97
C GLU A 397 -28.73 3.36 68.56
N PHE A 398 -29.30 4.47 68.07
CA PHE A 398 -30.73 4.62 67.81
C PHE A 398 -31.12 4.62 66.33
N VAL A 399 -30.17 4.75 65.40
CA VAL A 399 -30.45 4.74 63.96
C VAL A 399 -29.95 3.45 63.32
N ARG A 400 -30.87 2.69 62.73
CA ARG A 400 -30.58 1.47 61.97
C ARG A 400 -31.09 1.64 60.54
N PHE A 401 -30.30 1.19 59.56
CA PHE A 401 -30.72 1.07 58.17
C PHE A 401 -30.90 -0.39 57.80
N SER A 402 -31.84 -0.64 56.88
CA SER A 402 -32.07 -1.94 56.26
C SER A 402 -31.77 -1.87 54.76
N PRO A 403 -31.07 -2.87 54.19
CA PRO A 403 -30.43 -3.98 54.88
C PRO A 403 -29.15 -3.55 55.60
N SER A 404 -28.76 -4.25 56.68
CA SER A 404 -27.54 -3.95 57.44
C SER A 404 -26.25 -4.44 56.75
N ASN A 405 -26.38 -5.48 55.94
CA ASN A 405 -25.36 -6.01 55.06
C ASN A 405 -25.97 -6.24 53.67
N LEU A 406 -25.22 -5.93 52.62
CA LEU A 406 -25.62 -6.19 51.25
C LEU A 406 -24.48 -6.88 50.50
N VAL A 407 -24.80 -7.96 49.81
CA VAL A 407 -23.85 -8.60 48.89
C VAL A 407 -24.13 -8.08 47.49
N VAL A 408 -23.11 -7.57 46.82
CA VAL A 408 -23.19 -7.09 45.44
C VAL A 408 -22.18 -7.84 44.58
N ASP A 409 -22.55 -8.08 43.33
CA ASP A 409 -21.68 -8.72 42.35
C ASP A 409 -21.40 -7.74 41.22
N LEU A 410 -20.15 -7.28 41.14
CA LEU A 410 -19.66 -6.34 40.13
C LEU A 410 -19.08 -7.06 38.90
N SER A 411 -19.20 -8.39 38.82
CA SER A 411 -18.62 -9.19 37.72
C SER A 411 -19.31 -8.96 36.37
N ALA A 412 -20.55 -8.45 36.39
CA ALA A 412 -21.36 -8.16 35.20
C ALA A 412 -21.58 -6.66 34.94
N GLY A 413 -21.07 -5.79 35.82
CA GLY A 413 -21.09 -4.34 35.65
C GLY A 413 -21.55 -3.59 36.91
N PRO A 414 -21.75 -2.26 36.82
CA PRO A 414 -22.26 -1.47 37.92
C PRO A 414 -23.71 -1.90 38.20
N PRO A 415 -24.05 -2.28 39.45
CA PRO A 415 -25.40 -2.66 39.80
C PRO A 415 -26.33 -1.44 39.72
N LYS A 416 -27.64 -1.69 39.79
CA LYS A 416 -28.61 -0.62 40.03
C LYS A 416 -28.29 0.07 41.37
N ASP A 417 -28.61 1.35 41.47
CA ASP A 417 -28.33 2.15 42.66
C ASP A 417 -28.84 1.44 43.92
N LEU A 418 -27.91 1.18 44.85
CA LEU A 418 -28.23 0.50 46.10
C LEU A 418 -29.12 1.38 46.96
N LEU A 419 -30.09 0.80 47.64
CA LEU A 419 -31.02 1.52 48.50
C LEU A 419 -30.97 1.01 49.93
N PHE A 420 -30.73 1.94 50.86
CA PHE A 420 -30.79 1.70 52.30
C PHE A 420 -31.87 2.60 52.91
N THR A 421 -32.83 2.01 53.62
CA THR A 421 -33.92 2.76 54.26
C THR A 421 -33.76 2.73 55.78
N GLN A 422 -34.04 3.84 56.45
CA GLN A 422 -34.06 3.88 57.91
C GLN A 422 -35.17 2.95 58.42
N PHE A 423 -34.81 2.03 59.31
CA PHE A 423 -35.76 1.11 59.95
C PHE A 423 -36.64 1.89 60.93
N GLN A 424 -37.96 1.69 60.84
CA GLN A 424 -38.94 2.23 61.76
C GLN A 424 -39.71 1.08 62.41
N ALA A 425 -39.84 1.12 63.73
CA ALA A 425 -40.72 0.24 64.48
C ALA A 425 -41.45 1.06 65.55
N LYS A 426 -42.74 0.79 65.72
CA LYS A 426 -43.52 1.29 66.84
C LYS A 426 -43.56 0.19 67.89
N VAL A 427 -43.05 0.49 69.09
CA VAL A 427 -43.13 -0.41 70.24
C VAL A 427 -44.29 0.07 71.09
N GLU A 428 -45.29 -0.79 71.28
CA GLU A 428 -46.40 -0.57 72.19
C GLU A 428 -46.35 -1.64 73.27
N GLY A 429 -46.63 -1.27 74.51
CA GLY A 429 -46.61 -2.17 75.65
C GLY A 429 -47.62 -1.72 76.69
N GLU A 430 -48.25 -2.69 77.35
CA GLU A 430 -49.17 -2.46 78.46
C GLU A 430 -48.49 -2.85 79.77
N ILE A 431 -48.56 -1.97 80.76
CA ILE A 431 -48.02 -2.22 82.10
C ILE A 431 -49.18 -2.69 82.97
N PHE A 432 -49.11 -3.95 83.41
CA PHE A 432 -50.00 -4.47 84.45
C PHE A 432 -49.36 -4.21 85.81
N CYS A 433 -49.91 -3.24 86.55
CA CYS A 433 -49.54 -3.01 87.95
C CYS A 433 -50.30 -4.01 88.83
N ALA A 434 -49.57 -4.71 89.71
CA ALA A 434 -50.12 -5.66 90.68
C ALA A 434 -50.57 -4.97 91.98
#